data_AF-K7KBU9-F1
#
_entry.id   AF-K7KBU9-F1
#
_cell.length_a   1.000
_cell.length_b   1.000
_cell.length_c   1.000
_cell.angle_alpha   90.00
_cell.angle_beta   90.00
_cell.angle_gamma   90.00
#
_symmetry.space_group_name_H-M   'P 1'
#
loop_
_entity.id
_entity.type
_entity.pdbx_description
1 polymer ?
#
loop_
_entity_poly.entity_id
_entity_poly.type
_entity_poly.pdbx_seq_one_letter_code
_entity_poly.pdbx_strand_id
1 'polypeptide(L)'
;MEEKDQIYEQERGHVVSSLDCYMKQHNTSRQDTIEELLKLVESAWKDINAACLNPTQVPMKFLMRVVNLARMMDVLYKDEDSYTNAGGIMKDYIKILLVNKIFD
;
A
#
# COMPACT_ATOMS: atom_id res chain seq x y z
N MET A 1 6.02 -6.25 2.14
CA MET A 1 5.71 -7.35 1.20
C MET A 1 6.61 -8.52 1.55
N GLU A 2 6.06 -9.51 2.25
CA GLU A 2 6.81 -10.68 2.63
C GLU A 2 7.16 -11.52 1.39
N GLU A 3 8.30 -12.21 1.43
CA GLU A 3 8.69 -13.15 0.39
C GLU A 3 7.63 -14.26 0.19
N LYS A 4 6.91 -14.62 1.26
CA LYS A 4 5.83 -15.60 1.23
C LYS A 4 4.64 -15.17 0.39
N ASP A 5 4.24 -13.90 0.47
CA ASP A 5 3.09 -13.39 -0.30
C ASP A 5 3.41 -13.42 -1.79
N GLN A 6 4.62 -13.02 -2.16
CA GLN A 6 5.05 -13.05 -3.56
C GLN A 6 5.20 -14.47 -4.09
N ILE A 7 5.72 -15.40 -3.29
CA ILE A 7 5.78 -16.82 -3.67
C ILE A 7 4.35 -17.33 -3.91
N TYR A 8 3.42 -17.03 -3.01
CA TYR A 8 2.02 -17.42 -3.15
C TYR A 8 1.38 -16.84 -4.42
N GLU A 9 1.63 -15.57 -4.74
CA GLU A 9 1.16 -14.93 -5.98
C GLU A 9 1.75 -15.60 -7.23
N GLN A 10 3.04 -15.95 -7.23
CA GLN A 10 3.68 -16.63 -8.35
C GLN A 10 3.18 -18.08 -8.52
N GLU A 11 3.02 -18.82 -7.43
CA GLU A 11 2.53 -20.22 -7.44
C GLU A 11 1.15 -20.35 -8.04
N ARG A 12 0.26 -19.38 -7.80
CA ARG A 12 -1.09 -19.36 -8.38
C ARG A 12 -1.16 -18.78 -9.80
N GLY A 13 -0.02 -18.47 -10.42
CA GLY A 13 0.07 -17.94 -11.79
C GLY A 13 -0.39 -16.49 -11.92
N HIS A 14 -0.22 -15.67 -10.87
CA HIS A 14 -0.52 -14.25 -10.93
C HIS A 14 0.41 -13.53 -11.93
N VAL A 15 -0.02 -12.37 -12.44
CA VAL A 15 0.82 -11.53 -13.29
C VAL A 15 2.09 -11.09 -12.56
N VAL A 16 3.17 -10.88 -13.33
CA VAL A 16 4.50 -10.50 -12.83
C VAL A 16 4.42 -9.24 -11.96
N SER A 17 5.01 -9.29 -10.77
CA SER A 17 4.97 -8.17 -9.83
C SER A 17 5.85 -7.00 -10.27
N SER A 18 5.61 -5.80 -9.71
CA SER A 18 6.50 -4.65 -9.91
C SER A 18 7.94 -4.93 -9.43
N LEU A 19 8.09 -5.74 -8.38
CA LEU A 19 9.38 -6.16 -7.87
C LEU A 19 10.14 -7.00 -8.92
N ASP A 20 9.47 -8.01 -9.47
CA ASP A 20 10.05 -8.88 -10.50
C ASP A 20 10.40 -8.10 -11.78
N CYS A 21 9.52 -7.18 -12.20
CA CYS A 21 9.77 -6.30 -13.34
C CYS A 21 11.01 -5.44 -13.13
N TYR A 22 11.12 -4.78 -11.97
CA TYR A 22 12.24 -3.89 -11.67
C TYR A 22 13.55 -4.66 -11.55
N MET A 23 13.56 -5.79 -10.83
CA MET A 23 14.72 -6.67 -10.72
C MET A 23 15.22 -7.11 -12.09
N LYS A 24 14.31 -7.52 -12.98
CA LYS A 24 14.66 -7.93 -14.34
C LYS A 24 15.19 -6.78 -15.19
N GLN A 25 14.62 -5.58 -15.05
CA GLN A 25 15.00 -4.41 -15.85
C GLN A 25 16.35 -3.83 -15.42
N HIS A 26 16.64 -3.83 -14.11
CA HIS A 26 17.81 -3.17 -13.55
C HIS A 26 18.90 -4.15 -13.06
N ASN A 27 18.65 -5.45 -13.15
CA ASN A 27 19.53 -6.52 -12.67
C ASN A 27 19.97 -6.31 -11.20
N THR A 28 19.00 -5.94 -10.36
CA THR A 28 19.19 -5.63 -8.93
C THR A 28 18.84 -6.82 -8.05
N SER A 29 19.38 -6.83 -6.82
CA SER A 29 18.94 -7.79 -5.82
C SER A 29 17.50 -7.50 -5.37
N ARG A 30 16.85 -8.48 -4.73
CA ARG A 30 15.51 -8.31 -4.15
C ARG A 30 15.49 -7.16 -3.14
N GLN A 31 16.45 -7.15 -2.22
CA GLN A 31 16.53 -6.17 -1.14
C GLN A 31 16.73 -4.75 -1.69
N ASP A 32 17.69 -4.57 -2.61
CA ASP A 32 17.92 -3.26 -3.24
C ASP A 32 16.68 -2.78 -3.98
N THR A 33 15.96 -3.68 -4.65
CA THR A 33 14.73 -3.35 -5.36
C THR A 33 13.62 -2.92 -4.40
N ILE A 34 13.44 -3.62 -3.26
CA ILE A 34 12.46 -3.22 -2.25
C ILE A 34 12.78 -1.81 -1.75
N GLU A 35 14.04 -1.51 -1.44
CA GLU A 35 14.46 -0.19 -0.98
C GLU A 35 14.19 0.90 -2.03
N GLU A 36 14.48 0.64 -3.30
CA GLU A 36 14.17 1.60 -4.38
C GLU A 36 12.66 1.79 -4.57
N LEU A 37 11.85 0.73 -4.54
CA LEU A 37 10.39 0.86 -4.62
C LEU A 37 9.82 1.64 -3.45
N LEU A 38 10.36 1.46 -2.23
CA LEU A 38 9.95 2.24 -1.06
C LEU A 38 10.30 3.73 -1.20
N LYS A 39 11.46 4.07 -1.78
CA LYS A 39 11.81 5.46 -2.10
C LYS A 39 10.84 6.08 -3.10
N LEU A 40 10.38 5.32 -4.10
CA LEU A 40 9.37 5.78 -5.05
C LEU A 40 8.03 6.05 -4.36
N VAL A 41 7.60 5.18 -3.44
CA VAL A 41 6.40 5.41 -2.61
C VAL A 41 6.55 6.67 -1.76
N GLU A 42 7.70 6.87 -1.10
CA GLU A 42 7.97 8.06 -0.30
C GLU A 42 7.94 9.34 -1.15
N SER A 43 8.52 9.30 -2.36
CA SER A 43 8.49 10.41 -3.31
C SER A 43 7.05 10.73 -3.74
N ALA A 44 6.26 9.71 -4.08
CA ALA A 44 4.86 9.90 -4.46
C ALA A 44 4.03 10.51 -3.33
N TRP A 45 4.31 10.16 -2.06
CA TRP A 45 3.69 10.81 -0.91
C TRP A 45 4.05 12.29 -0.79
N LYS A 46 5.31 12.67 -1.06
CA LYS A 46 5.73 14.08 -1.09
C LYS A 46 4.98 14.86 -2.17
N ASP A 47 4.79 14.27 -3.34
CA ASP A 47 4.02 14.88 -4.43
C ASP A 47 2.54 15.08 -4.06
N ILE A 48 1.90 14.07 -3.46
CA ILE A 48 0.51 14.17 -2.96
C ILE A 48 0.40 15.31 -1.92
N ASN A 49 1.32 15.34 -0.95
CA ASN A 49 1.31 16.36 0.10
C ASN A 49 1.50 17.77 -0.47
N ALA A 50 2.45 17.95 -1.40
CA ALA A 50 2.67 19.22 -2.08
C ALA A 50 1.43 19.65 -2.87
N ALA A 51 0.79 18.73 -3.61
CA ALA A 51 -0.44 19.02 -4.35
C ALA A 51 -1.59 19.44 -3.42
N CYS A 52 -1.75 18.80 -2.26
CA CYS A 52 -2.79 19.16 -1.27
C CYS A 52 -2.57 20.51 -0.60
N LEU A 53 -1.33 21.01 -0.55
CA LEU A 53 -1.00 22.32 0.04
C LEU A 53 -1.17 23.49 -0.94
N ASN A 54 -1.34 23.22 -2.23
CA ASN A 54 -1.45 24.23 -3.28
C ASN A 54 -2.88 24.31 -3.85
N PRO A 55 -3.25 25.42 -4.51
CA PRO A 55 -4.49 25.48 -5.28
C PRO A 55 -4.54 24.37 -6.34
N THR A 56 -5.65 23.64 -6.37
CA THR A 56 -5.88 22.53 -7.30
C THR A 56 -7.03 22.85 -8.25
N GLN A 57 -6.98 22.29 -9.47
CA GLN A 57 -8.07 22.46 -10.45
C GLN A 57 -9.34 21.70 -10.04
N VAL A 58 -9.18 20.64 -9.25
CA VAL A 58 -10.27 19.79 -8.75
C VAL A 58 -10.52 20.11 -7.28
N PRO A 59 -11.76 20.36 -6.83
CA PRO A 59 -12.04 20.63 -5.43
C PRO A 59 -11.52 19.54 -4.49
N MET A 60 -10.88 19.95 -3.39
CA MET A 60 -10.25 19.04 -2.41
C MET A 60 -11.18 17.94 -1.90
N LYS A 61 -12.49 18.20 -1.77
CA LYS A 61 -13.47 17.17 -1.34
C LYS A 61 -13.47 15.91 -2.22
N PHE A 62 -13.13 16.04 -3.50
CA PHE A 62 -13.02 14.91 -4.42
C PHE A 62 -11.64 14.26 -4.33
N LEU A 63 -10.58 15.06 -4.32
CA LEU A 63 -9.20 14.57 -4.19
C LEU A 63 -8.97 13.82 -2.87
N MET A 64 -9.61 14.26 -1.79
CA MET A 64 -9.53 13.60 -0.48
C MET A 64 -9.99 12.14 -0.50
N ARG A 65 -10.87 11.74 -1.42
CA ARG A 65 -11.24 10.33 -1.59
C ARG A 65 -10.07 9.50 -2.08
N VAL A 66 -9.31 10.02 -3.04
CA VAL A 66 -8.10 9.37 -3.59
C VAL A 66 -6.99 9.35 -2.55
N VAL A 67 -6.78 10.46 -1.83
CA VAL A 67 -5.79 10.52 -0.73
C VAL A 67 -6.13 9.51 0.36
N ASN A 68 -7.40 9.41 0.77
CA ASN A 68 -7.81 8.43 1.78
C ASN A 68 -7.67 6.99 1.29
N LEU A 69 -7.87 6.72 0.00
CA LEU A 69 -7.59 5.40 -0.58
C LEU A 69 -6.10 5.06 -0.51
N ALA A 70 -5.21 6.01 -0.84
CA ALA A 70 -3.76 5.82 -0.71
C ALA A 70 -3.35 5.54 0.75
N ARG A 71 -3.92 6.28 1.72
CA ARG A 71 -3.72 6.01 3.16
C ARG A 71 -4.18 4.61 3.56
N MET A 72 -5.32 4.16 3.04
CA MET A 72 -5.81 2.81 3.33
C MET A 72 -4.86 1.74 2.79
N MET A 73 -4.30 1.91 1.58
CA MET A 73 -3.31 0.97 1.05
C MET A 73 -2.03 0.93 1.90
N ASP A 74 -1.57 2.08 2.39
CA ASP A 74 -0.42 2.18 3.30
C ASP A 74 -0.67 1.40 4.60
N VAL A 75 -1.89 1.49 5.17
CA VAL A 75 -2.28 0.72 6.36
C VAL A 75 -2.39 -0.77 6.07
N LEU A 76 -3.01 -1.16 4.95
CA LEU A 76 -3.28 -2.56 4.62
C LEU A 76 -2.02 -3.38 4.34
N TYR A 77 -0.97 -2.75 3.80
CA TYR A 77 0.24 -3.43 3.33
C TYR A 77 1.52 -3.03 4.08
N LYS A 78 1.37 -2.37 5.24
CA LYS A 78 2.49 -1.87 6.04
C LYS A 78 3.46 -2.98 6.45
N ASP A 79 2.91 -4.07 6.99
CA ASP A 79 3.67 -5.17 7.57
C ASP A 79 3.43 -6.47 6.79
N GLU A 80 2.16 -6.86 6.62
CA GLU A 80 1.69 -8.06 5.92
C GLU A 80 0.57 -7.73 4.92
N ASP A 81 0.20 -8.65 4.03
CA ASP A 81 -1.03 -8.52 3.24
C ASP A 81 -2.27 -8.63 4.14
N SER A 82 -2.67 -7.51 4.73
CA SER A 82 -3.82 -7.44 5.62
C SER A 82 -5.15 -7.32 4.85
N TYR A 83 -5.11 -7.26 3.53
CA TYR A 83 -6.32 -7.16 2.70
C TYR A 83 -6.89 -8.54 2.38
N THR A 84 -6.07 -9.46 1.90
CA THR A 84 -6.54 -10.81 1.55
C THR A 84 -6.42 -11.81 2.71
N ASN A 85 -5.58 -11.53 3.70
CA ASN A 85 -5.45 -12.36 4.90
C ASN A 85 -6.55 -12.02 5.94
N ALA A 86 -7.63 -12.81 5.93
CA ALA A 86 -8.76 -12.64 6.86
C ALA A 86 -8.42 -12.88 8.35
N GLY A 87 -7.24 -13.43 8.66
CA GLY A 87 -6.78 -13.68 10.02
C GLY A 87 -5.89 -12.59 10.62
N GLY A 88 -5.45 -11.63 9.80
CA GLY A 88 -4.45 -10.63 10.19
C GLY A 88 -4.99 -9.44 11.01
N ILE A 89 -4.13 -8.46 11.21
CA ILE A 89 -4.41 -7.28 12.07
C ILE A 89 -5.65 -6.48 11.62
N MET A 90 -6.01 -6.54 10.34
CA MET A 90 -7.19 -5.83 9.81
C MET A 90 -8.50 -6.27 10.47
N LYS A 91 -8.60 -7.52 10.92
CA LYS A 91 -9.77 -8.00 11.67
C LYS A 91 -9.97 -7.20 12.96
N ASP A 92 -8.89 -6.85 13.65
CA ASP A 92 -8.96 -6.09 14.88
C ASP A 92 -9.22 -4.61 14.61
N TYR A 93 -8.66 -4.05 13.53
CA TYR A 93 -9.02 -2.70 13.07
C TYR A 93 -10.50 -2.57 12.73
N ILE A 94 -11.08 -3.55 12.01
CA ILE A 94 -12.52 -3.59 11.70
C ILE A 94 -13.35 -3.65 12.99
N LYS A 95 -12.97 -4.50 13.94
CA LYS A 95 -13.69 -4.59 15.22
C LYS A 95 -13.70 -3.25 15.95
N ILE A 96 -12.54 -2.61 16.08
CA ILE A 96 -12.41 -1.34 16.81
C ILE A 96 -13.20 -0.22 16.12
N LEU A 97 -13.18 -0.17 14.79
CA LEU A 97 -13.77 0.94 14.04
C LEU A 97 -15.29 0.78 13.78
N LEU A 98 -15.76 -0.44 13.56
CA LEU A 98 -17.10 -0.70 13.01
C LEU A 98 -17.99 -1.62 13.86
N VAL A 99 -17.42 -2.41 14.77
CA VAL A 99 -18.18 -3.41 15.55
C VAL A 99 -18.33 -2.98 17.00
N ASN A 100 -17.23 -2.58 17.62
CA ASN A 100 -17.19 -2.19 19.01
C ASN A 100 -17.71 -0.77 19.13
N LYS A 101 -18.60 -0.55 20.11
CA LYS A 101 -18.96 0.81 20.49
C LYS A 101 -17.76 1.48 21.17
N ILE A 102 -17.60 2.77 20.95
CA ILE A 102 -16.53 3.56 21.57
C ILE A 102 -16.83 3.80 23.06
N PHE A 103 -18.12 3.77 23.47
CA PHE A 103 -18.59 3.79 24.86
C PHE A 103 -19.92 2.99 24.96
N ASP A 104 -20.28 2.52 26.16
CA ASP A 104 -21.53 1.76 26.42
C ASP A 104 -22.81 2.54 26.09
#